data_AF-A0A4U6U275-F1
#
_entry.id   AF-A0A4U6U275-F1
#
_cell.length_a   1.000
_cell.length_b   1.000
_cell.length_c   1.000
_cell.angle_alpha   90.00
_cell.angle_beta   90.00
_cell.angle_gamma   90.00
#
_symmetry.space_group_name_H-M   'P 1'
#
loop_
_entity.id
_entity.type
_entity.pdbx_description
1 polymer ?
#
loop_
_entity_poly.entity_id
_entity_poly.type
_entity_poly.pdbx_seq_one_letter_code
_entity_poly.pdbx_strand_id
1 'polypeptide(L)' 'MRGDLLTKTRKLVKGLAKPAPKWLKAMEEAPPVTFPRVDGKVKKIELPEDVYVKKFFKKHPDSLYHDAIKISGFDPPPA' A
#
# COMPACT_ATOMS: atom_id res chain seq x y z
N MET A 1 -24.07 16.55 3.23
CA MET A 1 -24.13 15.07 3.10
C MET A 1 -22.76 14.46 3.42
N ARG A 2 -22.60 13.79 4.56
CA ARG A 2 -21.45 12.88 4.81
C ARG A 2 -21.69 11.56 4.06
N GLY A 3 -20.62 10.93 3.57
CA GLY A 3 -20.68 9.69 2.79
C GLY A 3 -19.63 9.61 1.69
N ASP A 4 -19.42 8.41 1.16
CA ASP A 4 -18.58 8.10 0.00
C ASP A 4 -19.14 8.69 -1.31
N LEU A 5 -18.30 8.77 -2.33
CA LEU A 5 -18.66 9.38 -3.61
C LEU A 5 -19.78 8.61 -4.34
N LEU A 6 -19.75 7.28 -4.27
CA LEU A 6 -20.71 6.41 -4.96
C LEU A 6 -22.12 6.57 -4.37
N THR A 7 -22.27 6.54 -3.04
CA THR A 7 -23.59 6.74 -2.42
C THR A 7 -24.13 8.15 -2.64
N LYS A 8 -23.26 9.17 -2.68
CA LYS A 8 -23.68 10.57 -2.96
C LYS A 8 -24.19 10.73 -4.38
N THR A 9 -23.46 10.22 -5.37
CA THR A 9 -23.83 10.35 -6.78
C THR A 9 -25.09 9.55 -7.09
N ARG A 10 -25.24 8.35 -6.53
CA ARG A 10 -26.49 7.58 -6.62
C ARG A 10 -27.71 8.35 -6.10
N LYS A 11 -27.60 9.01 -4.94
CA LYS A 11 -28.70 9.82 -4.37
C LYS A 11 -29.07 11.01 -5.26
N LEU A 12 -28.08 11.70 -5.83
CA LEU A 12 -28.31 12.86 -6.71
C LEU A 12 -28.95 12.48 -8.04
N VAL A 13 -28.51 11.37 -8.64
CA VAL A 13 -29.09 10.85 -9.89
C VAL A 13 -30.50 10.33 -9.64
N LYS A 14 -30.74 9.60 -8.55
CA LYS A 14 -32.08 9.12 -8.17
C LYS A 14 -33.06 10.27 -7.90
N GLY A 15 -32.58 11.37 -7.32
CA GLY A 15 -33.38 12.57 -7.08
C GLY A 15 -33.55 13.48 -8.29
N LEU A 16 -33.12 13.06 -9.49
CA LEU A 16 -33.14 13.84 -10.74
C LEU A 16 -32.42 15.20 -10.63
N ALA A 17 -31.59 15.39 -9.61
CA ALA A 17 -30.85 16.62 -9.37
C ALA A 17 -29.63 16.75 -10.29
N LYS A 18 -29.12 15.62 -10.81
CA LYS A 18 -28.03 15.56 -11.79
C LYS A 18 -28.24 14.42 -12.79
N PRO A 19 -27.81 14.59 -14.05
CA PRO A 19 -27.79 13.49 -15.01
C PRO A 19 -26.82 12.39 -14.57
N ALA A 20 -27.11 11.15 -14.98
CA ALA A 20 -26.25 10.00 -14.68
C ALA A 20 -24.87 10.16 -15.34
N PRO A 21 -23.76 10.15 -14.58
CA PRO A 21 -22.44 10.23 -15.18
C PRO A 21 -22.07 8.90 -15.83
N LYS A 22 -21.29 8.95 -16.93
CA LYS A 22 -20.91 7.77 -17.73
C LYS A 22 -20.23 6.67 -16.90
N TRP A 23 -19.50 7.03 -15.85
CA TRP A 23 -18.77 6.11 -14.99
C TRP A 23 -19.64 5.42 -13.91
N LEU A 24 -20.86 5.91 -13.65
CA LEU A 24 -21.68 5.40 -12.53
C LEU A 24 -21.97 3.92 -12.67
N LYS A 25 -22.38 3.47 -13.86
CA LYS A 25 -22.72 2.07 -14.12
C LYS A 25 -21.54 1.12 -13.86
N ALA A 26 -20.35 1.48 -14.36
CA ALA A 26 -19.14 0.68 -14.15
C ALA A 26 -18.74 0.61 -12.67
N MET A 27 -18.91 1.71 -11.93
CA MET A 27 -18.60 1.78 -10.50
C MET A 27 -19.59 1.01 -9.62
N GLU A 28 -20.84 0.85 -10.08
CA GLU A 28 -21.84 0.01 -9.41
C GLU A 28 -21.62 -1.48 -9.66
N GLU A 29 -21.13 -1.84 -10.84
CA GLU A 29 -20.76 -3.22 -11.20
C GLU A 29 -19.47 -3.68 -10.50
N ALA A 30 -18.46 -2.80 -10.44
CA ALA A 30 -17.17 -3.07 -9.83
C ALA A 30 -16.79 -1.99 -8.81
N PRO A 31 -17.40 -2.00 -7.61
CA PRO A 31 -17.02 -1.05 -6.56
C PRO A 31 -15.60 -1.36 -6.03
N PRO A 32 -14.88 -0.35 -5.52
CA PRO A 32 -13.57 -0.54 -4.93
C PRO A 32 -13.66 -1.40 -3.67
N VAL A 33 -12.68 -2.27 -3.47
CA VAL A 33 -12.60 -3.15 -2.30
C VAL A 33 -12.41 -2.30 -1.04
N THR A 34 -13.26 -2.51 -0.04
CA THR A 34 -13.12 -1.89 1.27
C THR A 34 -12.47 -2.88 2.23
N PHE A 35 -11.33 -2.50 2.81
CA PHE A 35 -10.72 -3.23 3.90
C PHE A 35 -11.20 -2.64 5.24
N PRO A 36 -11.36 -3.46 6.30
CA PRO A 36 -11.64 -2.94 7.63
C PRO A 36 -10.54 -1.95 7.99
N ARG A 37 -10.94 -0.72 8.32
CA ARG A 37 -10.00 0.30 8.73
C ARG A 37 -9.42 -0.12 10.08
N VAL A 38 -8.18 -0.59 10.07
CA VAL A 38 -7.46 -0.88 11.31
C VAL A 38 -7.06 0.47 11.88
N ASP A 39 -7.73 0.93 12.93
CA ASP A 39 -7.35 2.16 13.66
C ASP A 39 -6.05 1.98 14.48
N GLY A 40 -5.32 0.89 14.25
CA GLY A 40 -4.06 0.57 14.89
C GLY A 40 -2.85 1.20 14.21
N LYS A 41 -1.80 1.45 14.98
CA LYS A 41 -0.47 1.81 14.45
C LYS A 41 -0.01 0.72 13.47
N VAL A 42 0.47 1.13 12.30
CA VAL A 42 1.09 0.21 11.33
C VAL A 42 2.25 -0.49 12.03
N LYS A 43 2.21 -1.83 12.07
CA LYS A 43 3.27 -2.64 12.67
C LYS A 43 4.51 -2.58 11.78
N LYS A 44 5.68 -2.51 12.41
CA LYS A 44 6.95 -2.66 11.71
C LYS A 44 7.06 -4.09 11.17
N ILE A 45 7.47 -4.23 9.91
CA ILE A 45 7.80 -5.53 9.31
C ILE A 45 9.18 -5.92 9.82
N GLU A 46 9.28 -7.13 10.39
CA GLU A 46 10.54 -7.70 10.89
C GLU A 46 10.68 -9.12 10.34
N LEU A 47 11.89 -9.47 9.94
CA LEU A 47 12.24 -10.79 9.41
C LEU A 47 13.12 -11.53 10.42
N PRO A 48 13.03 -12.88 10.50
CA PRO A 48 13.89 -13.65 11.40
C PRO A 48 15.38 -13.47 11.08
N GLU A 49 15.73 -13.18 9.82
CA GLU A 49 17.09 -12.93 9.36
C GLU A 49 17.67 -11.60 9.87
N ASP A 50 16.82 -10.63 10.23
CA ASP A 50 17.24 -9.29 10.68
C ASP A 50 18.20 -9.36 11.88
N VAL A 51 18.07 -10.39 12.72
CA VAL A 51 18.94 -10.61 13.89
C VAL A 51 20.38 -10.85 13.45
N TYR A 52 20.59 -11.62 12.39
CA TYR A 52 21.91 -11.96 11.87
C TYR A 52 22.50 -10.81 11.07
N VAL A 53 21.69 -10.15 10.25
CA VAL A 53 22.09 -8.96 9.48
C VAL A 53 22.60 -7.84 10.42
N LYS A 54 21.88 -7.58 11.51
CA LYS A 54 22.31 -6.59 12.53
C LYS A 54 23.62 -6.98 13.21
N LYS A 55 23.81 -8.26 13.53
CA LYS A 55 25.06 -8.76 14.13
C LYS A 55 26.23 -8.65 13.16
N PHE A 56 26.01 -8.95 11.89
CA PHE A 56 27.01 -8.86 10.83
C PHE A 56 27.54 -7.44 10.68
N PHE A 57 26.65 -6.45 10.46
CA PHE A 57 27.06 -5.05 10.30
C PHE A 57 27.63 -4.43 11.59
N LYS A 58 27.28 -4.97 12.76
CA LYS A 58 27.93 -4.56 14.02
C LYS A 58 29.39 -5.04 14.09
N LYS A 59 29.69 -6.22 13.53
CA LYS A 59 31.04 -6.80 13.50
C LYS A 59 31.88 -6.24 12.34
N HIS A 60 31.23 -5.93 11.22
CA HIS A 60 31.85 -5.44 9.98
C HIS A 60 31.17 -4.14 9.54
N PRO A 61 31.47 -2.99 10.17
CA PRO A 61 30.83 -1.72 9.85
C PRO A 61 31.16 -1.24 8.43
N ASP A 62 32.37 -1.56 7.95
CA ASP A 62 32.85 -1.09 6.65
C ASP A 62 32.13 -1.80 5.47
N SER A 63 31.59 -3.01 5.68
CA SER A 63 30.78 -3.76 4.68
C SER A 63 29.58 -2.98 4.16
N LEU A 64 29.08 -2.01 4.93
CA LEU A 64 27.93 -1.19 4.53
C LEU A 64 28.23 -0.35 3.28
N TYR A 65 29.51 -0.04 3.02
CA TYR A 65 29.94 0.88 1.96
C TYR A 65 30.85 0.24 0.92
N HIS A 66 31.33 -0.99 1.15
CA HIS A 66 32.30 -1.65 0.28
C HIS A 66 31.69 -2.08 -1.05
N ASP A 67 30.52 -2.72 -1.00
CA ASP A 67 29.91 -3.29 -2.20
C ASP A 67 28.62 -2.56 -2.59
N ALA A 68 28.52 -2.26 -3.88
CA ALA A 68 27.33 -1.64 -4.44
C ALA A 68 26.17 -2.65 -4.48
N ILE A 69 25.12 -2.39 -3.72
CA ILE A 69 23.89 -3.19 -3.76
C ILE A 69 23.11 -2.85 -5.03
N LYS A 70 23.07 -3.79 -5.98
CA LYS A 70 22.23 -3.67 -7.18
C LYS A 70 20.79 -4.09 -6.86
N ILE A 71 19.97 -3.13 -6.43
CA ILE A 71 18.56 -3.35 -6.07
C ILE A 71 17.74 -3.96 -7.22
N SER A 72 18.11 -3.70 -8.47
CA SER A 72 17.48 -4.28 -9.66
C SER A 72 17.96 -5.69 -10.01
N GLY A 73 18.97 -6.21 -9.32
CA GLY A 73 19.50 -7.55 -9.51
C GLY A 73 18.74 -8.59 -8.69
N PHE A 74 18.77 -9.84 -9.15
CA PHE A 74 18.29 -10.99 -8.38
C PHE A 74 19.41 -11.67 -7.59
N ASP A 75 20.66 -11.29 -7.86
CA ASP A 75 21.80 -11.79 -7.14
C ASP A 75 21.79 -11.25 -5.71
N PRO A 76 22.11 -12.10 -4.71
CA PRO A 76 22.22 -11.64 -3.35
C PRO A 76 23.32 -10.58 -3.26
N PRO A 77 23.17 -9.59 -2.37
CA PRO A 77 24.24 -8.65 -2.12
C PRO A 77 25.49 -9.43 -1.65
N PRO A 78 26.68 -9.12 -2.20
CA PRO A 78 27.93 -9.59 -1.60
C PRO A 78 28.00 -9.05 -0.16
N ALA A 79 28.30 -9.92 0.78
CA ALA A 79 28.15 -9.68 2.22
C ALA A 79 29.19 -8.69 2.77
#